data_AF-A0A1I2ERC7-F1
#
_entry.id   AF-A0A1I2ERC7-F1
#
_cell.length_a   1.000
_cell.length_b   1.000
_cell.length_c   1.000
_cell.angle_alpha   90.00
_cell.angle_beta   90.00
_cell.angle_gamma   90.00
#
_symmetry.space_group_name_H-M   'P 1'
#
loop_
_entity.id
_entity.type
_entity.pdbx_description
1 polymer ?
#
loop_
_entity_poly.entity_id
_entity_poly.type
_entity_poly.pdbx_seq_one_letter_code
_entity_poly.pdbx_strand_id
1 'polypeptide(L)'
;MSEAKTKNGKAKSKRSGLKSLLGGSLLASEKVLKQMPFVLFVVFLIILLISNRYWSEKTIRQMEAVQDSIKELRAESVTYETDLMRMNRPSEIVEKVKGSGLDLDEPSEPARKLKVEKIEEE
;
A
#
# COMPACT_ATOMS: atom_id res chain seq x y z
N MET A 1 -69.77 28.28 -8.49
CA MET A 1 -69.04 28.16 -7.19
C MET A 1 -69.51 26.88 -6.55
N SER A 2 -68.69 25.90 -6.15
CA SER A 2 -67.25 25.72 -6.18
C SER A 2 -67.03 24.21 -6.11
N GLU A 3 -66.43 23.61 -7.14
CA GLU A 3 -65.84 22.28 -7.03
C GLU A 3 -64.56 22.40 -6.20
N ALA A 4 -64.41 21.60 -5.14
CA ALA A 4 -63.13 21.46 -4.46
C ALA A 4 -62.72 19.97 -4.44
N LYS A 5 -61.78 19.67 -5.34
CA LYS A 5 -61.14 18.38 -5.59
C LYS A 5 -60.41 17.83 -4.35
N THR A 6 -60.73 16.60 -4.01
CA THR A 6 -59.91 15.65 -3.26
C THR A 6 -58.59 15.37 -4.00
N LYS A 7 -57.43 15.82 -3.48
CA LYS A 7 -56.12 15.25 -3.82
C LYS A 7 -55.09 15.46 -2.70
N ASN A 8 -54.89 14.46 -1.84
CA ASN A 8 -53.64 14.36 -1.09
C ASN A 8 -53.36 12.90 -0.71
N GLY A 9 -52.40 12.23 -1.37
CA GLY A 9 -52.21 10.79 -1.13
C GLY A 9 -51.07 10.08 -1.86
N LYS A 10 -49.94 10.72 -2.17
CA LYS A 10 -48.84 10.05 -2.90
C LYS A 10 -47.50 9.90 -2.15
N ALA A 11 -47.34 10.51 -0.96
CA ALA A 11 -46.08 10.44 -0.21
C ALA A 11 -46.04 9.34 0.89
N LYS A 12 -47.18 8.76 1.28
CA LYS A 12 -47.24 7.75 2.37
C LYS A 12 -46.82 6.33 1.94
N SER A 13 -46.80 5.98 0.65
CA SER A 13 -46.60 4.58 0.23
C SER A 13 -45.15 4.10 0.34
N LYS A 14 -44.14 4.95 0.05
CA LYS A 14 -42.72 4.55 0.14
C LYS A 14 -42.26 4.24 1.57
N ARG A 15 -42.68 5.06 2.56
CA ARG A 15 -42.40 4.79 3.98
C ARG A 15 -43.14 3.56 4.48
N SER A 16 -44.36 3.30 3.98
CA SER A 16 -45.11 2.09 4.32
C SER A 16 -44.42 0.84 3.78
N GLY A 17 -43.92 0.86 2.54
CA GLY A 17 -43.22 -0.27 1.93
C GLY A 17 -41.95 -0.68 2.71
N LEU A 18 -41.14 0.29 3.13
CA LEU A 18 -39.93 -0.01 3.91
C LEU A 18 -40.26 -0.51 5.33
N LYS A 19 -41.32 0.00 5.96
CA LYS A 19 -41.82 -0.51 7.25
C LYS A 19 -42.39 -1.92 7.13
N SER A 20 -43.09 -2.24 6.05
CA SER A 20 -43.60 -3.60 5.78
C SER A 20 -42.49 -4.59 5.39
N LEU A 21 -41.39 -4.10 4.79
CA LEU A 21 -40.17 -4.89 4.56
C LEU A 21 -39.47 -5.23 5.88
N LEU A 22 -39.16 -4.21 6.69
CA LEU A 22 -38.50 -4.39 7.98
C LEU A 22 -39.37 -5.12 9.01
N GLY A 23 -40.69 -4.96 8.92
CA GLY A 23 -41.67 -5.64 9.78
C GLY A 23 -42.00 -7.07 9.34
N GLY A 24 -41.30 -7.64 8.36
CA GLY A 24 -41.42 -9.06 8.00
C GLY A 24 -42.69 -9.45 7.23
N SER A 25 -43.64 -8.55 7.02
CA SER A 25 -44.89 -8.84 6.29
C SER A 25 -44.65 -9.30 4.85
N LEU A 26 -43.63 -8.78 4.18
CA LEU A 26 -43.26 -9.23 2.83
C LEU A 26 -42.55 -10.58 2.83
N LEU A 27 -41.74 -10.86 3.86
CA LEU A 27 -41.07 -12.14 4.05
C LEU A 27 -42.06 -13.26 4.43
N ALA A 28 -43.13 -12.92 5.15
CA ALA A 28 -44.21 -13.82 5.56
C ALA A 28 -45.30 -14.04 4.48
N SER A 29 -45.13 -13.50 3.28
CA SER A 29 -46.06 -13.73 2.17
C SER A 29 -46.03 -15.20 1.75
N GLU A 30 -47.19 -15.83 1.50
CA GLU A 30 -47.29 -17.25 1.08
C GLU A 30 -46.34 -17.62 -0.07
N LYS A 31 -46.11 -16.71 -1.01
CA LYS A 31 -45.19 -16.91 -2.14
C LYS A 31 -43.72 -17.04 -1.69
N VAL A 32 -43.30 -16.25 -0.70
CA VAL A 32 -41.94 -16.27 -0.16
C VAL A 32 -41.74 -17.50 0.73
N LEU A 33 -42.76 -17.87 1.52
CA LEU A 33 -42.75 -19.12 2.29
C LEU A 33 -42.59 -20.36 1.39
N LYS A 34 -43.23 -20.36 0.21
CA LYS A 34 -43.08 -21.43 -0.78
C LYS A 34 -41.67 -21.51 -1.40
N GLN A 35 -40.90 -20.42 -1.33
CA GLN A 35 -39.56 -20.27 -1.89
C GLN A 35 -38.48 -20.08 -0.83
N MET A 36 -38.73 -20.48 0.42
CA MET A 36 -37.78 -20.40 1.53
C MET A 36 -36.35 -20.91 1.22
N PRO A 37 -36.13 -22.04 0.51
CA PRO A 37 -34.77 -22.46 0.17
C PRO A 37 -34.03 -21.44 -0.71
N PHE A 38 -34.73 -20.69 -1.57
CA PHE A 38 -34.13 -19.63 -2.38
C PHE A 38 -33.76 -18.41 -1.54
N VAL A 39 -34.59 -18.03 -0.57
CA VAL A 39 -34.27 -16.92 0.36
C VAL A 39 -33.02 -17.26 1.19
N LEU A 40 -32.92 -18.48 1.70
CA LEU A 40 -31.73 -18.95 2.41
C LEU A 40 -30.48 -18.92 1.54
N PHE A 41 -30.60 -19.29 0.26
CA PHE A 41 -29.51 -19.18 -0.69
C PHE A 41 -29.03 -17.73 -0.89
N VAL A 42 -29.96 -16.77 -0.99
CA VAL A 42 -29.60 -15.35 -1.10
C VAL A 42 -28.94 -14.85 0.18
N VAL A 43 -29.45 -15.21 1.36
CA VAL A 43 -28.83 -14.85 2.64
C VAL A 43 -27.41 -15.43 2.73
N PHE A 44 -27.22 -16.68 2.29
CA PHE A 44 -25.91 -17.31 2.22
C PHE A 44 -24.95 -16.54 1.30
N LEU A 45 -25.41 -16.09 0.12
CA LEU A 45 -24.60 -15.26 -0.76
C LEU A 45 -24.24 -13.90 -0.14
N ILE A 46 -25.17 -13.28 0.60
CA ILE A 46 -24.90 -12.03 1.32
C ILE A 46 -23.78 -12.24 2.36
N ILE A 47 -23.84 -13.33 3.13
CA ILE A 47 -22.80 -13.68 4.11
C ILE A 47 -21.46 -13.89 3.39
N LEU A 48 -21.46 -14.61 2.27
CA LEU A 48 -20.26 -14.87 1.47
C LEU A 48 -19.62 -13.57 0.95
N LEU A 49 -20.44 -12.62 0.47
CA LEU A 49 -19.98 -11.31 0.03
C LEU A 49 -19.35 -10.49 1.17
N ILE A 50 -20.00 -10.46 2.34
CA ILE A 50 -19.46 -9.77 3.52
C ILE A 50 -18.13 -10.40 3.94
N SER A 51 -18.07 -11.73 3.96
CA SER A 51 -16.86 -12.48 4.31
C SER A 51 -15.70 -12.18 3.35
N ASN A 52 -15.98 -12.19 2.04
CA ASN A 52 -14.99 -11.84 1.00
C ASN A 52 -14.47 -10.41 1.18
N ARG A 53 -15.37 -9.46 1.43
CA ARG A 53 -15.01 -8.06 1.68
C ARG A 53 -14.07 -7.91 2.89
N TYR A 54 -14.39 -8.60 3.99
CA TYR A 54 -13.58 -8.55 5.21
C TYR A 54 -12.17 -9.10 5.01
N TRP A 55 -12.05 -10.14 4.18
CA TRP A 55 -10.76 -10.73 3.80
C TRP A 55 -9.92 -9.75 2.97
N SER A 56 -10.55 -9.07 2.00
CA SER A 56 -9.90 -8.06 1.18
C SER A 56 -9.37 -6.88 2.01
N GLU A 57 -10.15 -6.39 2.97
CA GLU A 57 -9.76 -5.28 3.85
C GLU A 57 -8.54 -5.63 4.72
N LYS A 58 -8.49 -6.85 5.26
CA LYS A 58 -7.33 -7.32 6.03
C LYS A 58 -6.06 -7.41 5.15
N THR A 59 -6.21 -7.94 3.94
CA THR A 59 -5.10 -8.07 2.99
C THR A 59 -4.57 -6.70 2.56
N ILE A 60 -5.45 -5.74 2.26
CA ILE A 60 -5.06 -4.37 1.91
C ILE A 60 -4.23 -3.73 3.02
N ARG A 61 -4.67 -3.85 4.28
CA ARG A 61 -3.93 -3.27 5.42
C ARG A 61 -2.55 -3.91 5.61
N GLN A 62 -2.42 -5.22 5.35
CA GLN A 62 -1.12 -5.89 5.39
C GLN A 62 -0.22 -5.44 4.25
N MET A 63 -0.78 -5.26 3.04
CA MET A 63 -0.03 -4.76 1.90
C MET A 63 0.52 -3.36 2.16
N GLU A 64 -0.27 -2.46 2.75
CA GLU A 64 0.19 -1.12 3.15
C GLU A 64 1.36 -1.19 4.15
N ALA A 65 1.24 -2.01 5.20
CA ALA A 65 2.31 -2.17 6.19
C ALA A 65 3.61 -2.71 5.56
N VAL A 66 3.51 -3.69 4.66
CA VAL A 66 4.65 -4.23 3.93
C VAL A 66 5.24 -3.17 3.00
N GLN A 67 4.41 -2.41 2.29
CA GLN A 67 4.86 -1.34 1.40
C GLN A 67 5.65 -0.26 2.15
N ASP A 68 5.22 0.09 3.36
CA ASP A 68 5.93 1.06 4.20
C ASP A 68 7.26 0.51 4.71
N SER A 69 7.33 -0.77 5.08
CA SER A 69 8.61 -1.41 5.42
C SER A 69 9.62 -1.40 4.26
N ILE A 70 9.16 -1.56 3.02
CA ILE A 70 10.03 -1.49 1.83
C ILE A 70 10.58 -0.06 1.64
N LYS A 71 9.75 0.96 1.87
CA LYS A 71 10.19 2.37 1.79
C LYS A 71 11.24 2.66 2.85
N GLU A 72 11.00 2.20 4.09
CA GLU A 72 11.95 2.38 5.20
C GLU A 72 13.29 1.72 4.89
N LEU A 73 13.29 0.45 4.48
CA LEU A 73 14.52 -0.27 4.12
C LEU A 73 15.29 0.41 2.99
N ARG A 74 14.59 0.96 1.99
CA ARG A 74 15.22 1.70 0.89
C ARG A 74 15.82 3.02 1.39
N ALA A 75 15.15 3.73 2.28
CA ALA A 75 15.70 4.94 2.87
C ALA A 75 16.96 4.62 3.71
N GLU A 76 16.91 3.53 4.48
CA GLU A 76 18.03 3.05 5.27
C GLU A 76 19.22 2.66 4.38
N SER A 77 18.99 1.92 3.28
CA SER A 77 20.07 1.53 2.37
C SER A 77 20.76 2.73 1.72
N VAL A 78 19.98 3.74 1.31
CA VAL A 78 20.52 4.99 0.75
C VAL A 78 21.32 5.77 1.80
N THR A 79 20.86 5.76 3.05
CA THR A 79 21.57 6.39 4.17
C THR A 79 22.93 5.72 4.39
N TYR A 80 22.98 4.39 4.47
CA TYR A 80 24.23 3.66 4.62
C TYR A 80 25.19 3.86 3.44
N GLU A 81 24.68 3.90 2.21
CA GLU A 81 25.49 4.20 1.02
C GLU A 81 26.10 5.61 1.12
N THR A 82 25.31 6.59 1.56
CA THR A 82 25.76 7.97 1.75
C THR A 82 26.82 8.06 2.85
N ASP A 83 26.64 7.34 3.95
CA ASP A 83 27.62 7.29 5.04
C ASP A 83 28.93 6.63 4.60
N LEU A 84 28.86 5.56 3.82
CA LEU A 84 30.03 4.93 3.21
C LEU A 84 30.74 5.88 2.23
N MET A 85 30.00 6.59 1.39
CA MET A 85 30.56 7.59 0.49
C MET A 85 31.25 8.72 1.27
N ARG A 86 30.65 9.17 2.38
CA ARG A 86 31.22 10.19 3.26
C ARG A 86 32.54 9.72 3.87
N MET A 87 32.59 8.49 4.38
CA MET A 87 33.78 7.90 4.97
C MET A 87 34.90 7.65 3.94
N ASN A 88 34.53 7.26 2.71
CA ASN A 88 35.47 7.01 1.62
C ASN A 88 35.84 8.28 0.83
N ARG A 89 35.30 9.45 1.21
CA ARG A 89 35.58 10.70 0.51
C ARG A 89 37.09 11.01 0.64
N PRO A 90 37.81 11.29 -0.46
CA PRO A 90 39.25 11.52 -0.42
C PRO A 90 39.66 12.59 0.59
N SER A 91 38.88 13.67 0.71
CA SER A 91 39.12 14.72 1.72
C SER A 91 39.04 14.24 3.16
N GLU A 92 38.07 13.36 3.49
CA GLU A 92 37.95 12.76 4.83
C GLU A 92 39.07 11.75 5.09
N ILE A 93 39.45 10.98 4.08
CA ILE A 93 40.57 10.03 4.18
C ILE A 93 41.87 10.80 4.46
N VAL A 94 42.17 11.86 3.72
CA VAL A 94 43.36 12.69 3.91
C VAL A 94 43.37 13.31 5.31
N GLU A 95 42.22 13.82 5.79
CA GLU A 95 42.10 14.36 7.15
C GLU A 95 42.34 13.28 8.23
N LYS A 96 41.77 12.09 8.07
CA LYS A 96 41.98 10.95 8.98
C LYS A 96 43.43 10.46 8.97
N VAL A 97 44.07 10.39 7.81
CA VAL A 97 45.47 9.97 7.66
C VAL A 97 46.41 10.96 8.35
N LYS A 98 46.20 12.28 8.14
CA LYS A 98 46.93 13.35 8.85
C LYS A 98 46.70 13.30 10.36
N GLY A 99 45.46 13.12 10.80
CA GLY A 99 45.12 12.97 12.22
C GLY A 99 45.69 11.70 12.87
N SER A 100 45.95 10.66 12.09
CA SER A 100 46.55 9.39 12.55
C SER A 100 48.07 9.41 12.61
N GLY A 101 48.71 10.53 12.24
CA GLY A 101 50.18 10.68 12.25
C GLY A 101 50.91 9.92 11.15
N LEU A 102 50.18 9.49 10.11
CA LEU A 102 50.76 8.88 8.92
C LEU A 102 51.20 9.99 7.96
N ASP A 103 52.50 10.07 7.67
CA ASP A 103 53.11 11.06 6.77
C ASP A 103 52.89 10.66 5.29
N LEU A 104 51.62 10.58 4.91
CA LEU A 104 51.18 10.18 3.57
C LEU A 104 50.42 11.34 2.93
N ASP A 105 50.97 11.85 1.81
CA ASP A 105 50.36 12.88 0.99
C ASP A 105 49.69 12.30 -0.25
N GLU A 106 48.64 12.98 -0.72
CA GLU A 106 47.93 12.59 -1.93
C GLU A 106 48.84 12.84 -3.16
N PRO A 107 49.06 11.83 -4.04
CA PRO A 107 49.96 11.98 -5.16
C PRO A 107 49.45 13.04 -6.15
N SER A 108 50.19 14.15 -6.27
CA SER A 108 49.87 15.28 -7.14
C SER A 108 50.03 14.99 -8.63
N GLU A 109 50.74 13.92 -9.00
CA GLU A 109 50.96 13.51 -10.38
C GLU A 109 50.44 12.07 -10.62
N PRO A 110 49.82 11.79 -11.78
CA PRO A 110 49.32 10.46 -12.10
C PRO A 110 50.47 9.45 -12.28
N ALA A 111 50.20 8.17 -11.98
CA ALA A 111 51.19 7.11 -12.09
C ALA A 111 51.75 6.97 -13.52
N ARG A 112 53.08 7.02 -13.66
CA ARG A 112 53.77 6.89 -14.94
C ARG A 112 53.96 5.42 -15.30
N LYS A 113 53.69 5.04 -16.55
CA LYS A 113 54.01 3.70 -17.07
C LYS A 113 55.52 3.57 -17.20
N LEU A 114 56.13 2.66 -16.45
CA LEU A 114 57.52 2.28 -16.62
C LEU A 114 57.63 1.45 -17.91
N LYS A 115 58.17 2.06 -18.97
CA LYS A 115 58.62 1.32 -20.15
C LYS A 115 60.06 0.92 -19.91
N VAL A 116 60.28 -0.36 -19.67
CA VAL A 116 61.63 -0.92 -19.54
C VAL A 116 62.04 -1.39 -20.92
N GLU A 117 63.07 -0.78 -21.50
CA GLU A 117 63.71 -1.33 -22.69
C GLU A 117 64.49 -2.58 -22.27
N LYS A 118 64.23 -3.69 -22.96
CA LYS A 118 64.90 -4.96 -22.68
C LYS A 118 66.35 -4.81 -23.13
N ILE A 119 67.28 -4.93 -22.19
CA ILE A 119 68.71 -4.97 -22.48
C ILE A 119 68.95 -6.27 -23.26
N GLU A 120 69.31 -6.17 -24.54
CA GLU A 120 69.86 -7.29 -25.30
C GLU A 120 71.31 -7.45 -24.86
N GLU A 121 71.60 -8.53 -24.12
CA GLU A 121 72.95 -8.94 -23.75
C GLU A 121 73.68 -9.42 -25.01
N GLU A 122 74.84 -8.81 -25.30
CA GLU A 122 75.82 -9.23 -26.31
C GLU A 122 76.53 -10.54 -25.95
#